data_AF-A0A6J0PN77-F1
#
_entry.id   AF-A0A6J0PN77-F1
#
_cell.length_a   1.000
_cell.length_b   1.000
_cell.length_c   1.000
_cell.angle_alpha   90.00
_cell.angle_beta   90.00
_cell.angle_gamma   90.00
#
_symmetry.space_group_name_H-M   'P 1'
#
loop_
_entity.id
_entity.type
_entity.pdbx_description
1 polymer ?
#
loop_
_entity_poly.entity_id
_entity_poly.type
_entity_poly.pdbx_seq_one_letter_code
_entity_poly.pdbx_strand_id
1 'polypeptide(L)'
;MPSKMYQMHFKINFVDKPCTIVMKLKRWECKECKPNSLPILHKMHVKVGDTVKIISGHEKGKIGEITQVFRHNSTVIIKDMNLKTKHMKSTEQGEPGQIVKIEAPIHSSNVMLYSNEKQVASRVGHKILEDGTRVRYLIKTGEIIDSAENWKRVIKERKKEREEKST
;
A
#
# COMPACT_ATOMS: atom_id res chain seq x y z
N MET A 1 62.95 -29.56 -17.91
CA MET A 1 62.25 -28.74 -16.90
C MET A 1 61.02 -28.11 -17.53
N PRO A 2 59.79 -28.48 -17.11
CA PRO A 2 58.60 -27.66 -17.36
C PRO A 2 58.06 -27.11 -16.03
N SER A 3 58.04 -25.77 -15.91
CA SER A 3 57.41 -25.04 -14.82
C SER A 3 55.88 -25.01 -15.02
N LYS A 4 55.17 -25.22 -13.92
CA LYS A 4 53.73 -25.47 -13.79
C LYS A 4 52.88 -24.32 -14.38
N MET A 5 51.99 -24.64 -15.33
CA MET A 5 50.80 -23.81 -15.59
C MET A 5 49.82 -23.99 -14.43
N TYR A 6 49.61 -22.93 -13.65
CA TYR A 6 48.52 -22.88 -12.68
C TYR A 6 47.20 -22.69 -13.43
N GLN A 7 46.39 -23.75 -13.52
CA GLN A 7 44.97 -23.59 -13.84
C GLN A 7 44.24 -23.07 -12.59
N MET A 8 43.95 -21.78 -12.58
CA MET A 8 43.00 -21.18 -11.65
C MET A 8 41.61 -21.72 -11.98
N HIS A 9 41.21 -22.82 -11.34
CA HIS A 9 39.81 -23.23 -11.31
C HIS A 9 39.02 -22.21 -10.46
N PHE A 10 38.42 -21.23 -11.13
CA PHE A 10 37.36 -20.42 -10.54
C PHE A 10 36.17 -21.34 -10.27
N LYS A 11 36.06 -21.84 -9.03
CA LYS A 11 34.82 -22.42 -8.52
C LYS A 11 33.80 -21.29 -8.43
N ILE A 12 32.96 -21.15 -9.46
CA ILE A 12 31.72 -20.39 -9.35
C ILE A 12 30.83 -21.22 -8.43
N ASN A 13 30.91 -20.93 -7.13
CA ASN A 13 29.97 -21.44 -6.17
C ASN A 13 28.62 -20.80 -6.51
N PHE A 14 27.76 -21.54 -7.21
CA PHE A 14 26.35 -21.20 -7.36
C PHE A 14 25.67 -21.45 -6.01
N VAL A 15 25.93 -20.56 -5.05
CA VAL A 15 25.33 -20.61 -3.72
C VAL A 15 23.97 -19.91 -3.81
N ASP A 16 22.98 -20.62 -3.29
CA ASP A 16 21.62 -20.20 -3.02
C ASP A 16 20.66 -20.13 -4.22
N LYS A 17 20.07 -21.29 -4.49
CA LYS A 17 18.71 -21.37 -5.04
C LYS A 17 17.82 -20.43 -4.21
N PRO A 18 17.12 -19.46 -4.81
CA PRO A 18 16.22 -18.61 -4.05
C PRO A 18 15.11 -19.49 -3.48
N CYS A 19 15.07 -19.68 -2.16
CA CYS A 19 13.85 -20.08 -1.48
C CYS A 19 12.89 -18.88 -1.46
N THR A 20 12.38 -18.52 -2.63
CA THR A 20 11.28 -17.57 -2.76
C THR A 20 9.98 -18.36 -2.74
N ILE A 21 9.52 -18.75 -1.54
CA ILE A 21 8.08 -18.73 -1.30
C ILE A 21 7.68 -17.26 -1.15
N VAL A 22 7.92 -16.48 -2.21
CA VAL A 22 7.10 -15.34 -2.53
C VAL A 22 5.79 -15.99 -2.91
N MET A 23 4.69 -15.68 -2.22
CA MET A 23 3.37 -16.19 -2.57
C MET A 23 3.17 -15.96 -4.08
N LYS A 24 3.39 -17.01 -4.87
CA LYS A 24 3.28 -16.92 -6.32
C LYS A 24 1.79 -16.81 -6.54
N LEU A 25 1.34 -15.64 -7.01
CA LEU A 25 -0.04 -15.44 -7.40
C LEU A 25 -0.45 -16.65 -8.25
N LYS A 26 -1.61 -17.24 -7.97
CA LYS A 26 -2.08 -18.32 -8.81
C LYS A 26 -2.16 -17.79 -10.24
N ARG A 27 -1.86 -18.63 -11.22
CA ARG A 27 -1.72 -18.18 -12.62
C ARG A 27 -2.94 -17.40 -13.13
N TRP A 28 -4.14 -17.72 -12.63
CA TRP A 28 -5.40 -17.06 -12.96
C TRP A 28 -5.77 -15.86 -12.07
N GLU A 29 -5.07 -15.64 -10.95
CA GLU A 29 -5.23 -14.48 -10.06
C GLU A 29 -4.27 -13.33 -10.46
N CYS A 30 -3.58 -13.48 -11.59
CA CYS A 30 -2.75 -12.43 -12.18
C CYS A 30 -3.59 -11.22 -12.57
N LYS A 31 -2.94 -10.06 -12.66
CA LYS A 31 -3.60 -8.82 -13.07
C LYS A 31 -4.18 -8.97 -14.48
N GLU A 32 -5.44 -8.61 -14.64
CA GLU A 32 -6.04 -8.51 -15.95
C GLU A 32 -5.39 -7.38 -16.75
N CYS A 33 -5.05 -7.65 -18.00
CA CYS A 33 -4.36 -6.72 -18.88
C CYS A 33 -5.22 -6.37 -20.10
N LYS A 34 -5.09 -5.12 -20.54
CA LYS A 34 -5.63 -4.61 -21.80
C LYS A 34 -4.83 -5.16 -22.99
N PRO A 35 -5.33 -5.02 -24.24
CA PRO A 35 -4.60 -5.44 -25.44
C PRO A 35 -3.21 -4.80 -25.58
N ASN A 36 -3.01 -3.60 -25.03
CA ASN A 36 -1.72 -2.91 -25.01
C ASN A 36 -0.82 -3.29 -23.81
N SER A 37 -1.07 -4.45 -23.17
CA SER A 37 -0.37 -4.99 -21.99
C SER A 37 -0.52 -4.22 -20.67
N LEU A 38 -1.18 -3.06 -20.65
CA LEU A 38 -1.40 -2.30 -19.41
C LEU A 38 -2.44 -2.99 -18.51
N PRO A 39 -2.27 -2.97 -17.18
CA PRO A 39 -3.25 -3.55 -16.27
C PRO A 39 -4.57 -2.76 -16.31
N ILE A 40 -5.68 -3.49 -16.15
CA ILE A 40 -6.98 -2.89 -15.92
C ILE A 40 -7.00 -2.31 -14.49
N LEU A 41 -7.43 -1.05 -14.37
CA LEU A 41 -7.47 -0.33 -13.10
C LEU A 41 -8.91 0.03 -12.77
N HIS A 42 -9.31 -0.23 -11.52
CA HIS A 42 -10.64 0.11 -11.06
C HIS A 42 -10.67 1.55 -10.56
N LYS A 43 -11.79 2.23 -10.80
CA LYS A 43 -12.05 3.57 -10.27
C LYS A 43 -12.49 3.46 -8.82
N MET A 44 -11.84 4.19 -7.92
CA MET A 44 -12.10 4.15 -6.48
C MET A 44 -12.52 5.52 -5.95
N HIS A 45 -13.29 5.54 -4.85
CA HIS A 45 -13.79 6.78 -4.22
C HIS A 45 -12.83 7.40 -3.20
N VAL A 46 -11.78 6.68 -2.81
CA VAL A 46 -10.80 7.07 -1.77
C VAL A 46 -9.44 7.41 -2.37
N LYS A 47 -8.68 8.27 -1.67
CA LYS A 47 -7.30 8.68 -1.98
C LYS A 47 -6.38 8.36 -0.80
N VAL A 48 -5.07 8.44 -1.05
CA VAL A 48 -4.04 8.32 0.00
C VAL A 48 -4.12 9.53 0.92
N GLY A 49 -4.01 9.31 2.23
CA GLY A 49 -4.15 10.36 3.25
C GLY A 49 -5.59 10.73 3.61
N ASP A 50 -6.60 10.02 3.06
CA ASP A 50 -7.98 10.17 3.51
C ASP A 50 -8.17 9.46 4.86
N THR A 51 -8.89 10.09 5.79
CA THR A 51 -9.37 9.44 7.02
C THR A 51 -10.66 8.67 6.72
N VAL A 52 -10.68 7.39 7.09
CA VAL A 52 -11.79 6.48 6.80
C VAL A 52 -12.24 5.70 8.02
N LYS A 53 -13.51 5.33 8.03
CA LYS A 53 -14.12 4.41 8.98
C LYS A 53 -14.43 3.08 8.29
N ILE A 54 -14.09 1.98 8.96
CA ILE A 54 -14.37 0.62 8.46
C ILE A 54 -15.83 0.26 8.75
N ILE A 55 -16.56 -0.16 7.72
CA ILE A 55 -18.00 -0.45 7.75
C ILE A 55 -18.26 -1.92 8.05
N SER A 56 -17.43 -2.80 7.49
CA SER A 56 -17.59 -4.25 7.51
C SER A 56 -16.25 -4.97 7.62
N GLY A 57 -16.29 -6.20 8.13
CA GLY A 57 -15.11 -7.02 8.42
C GLY A 57 -14.74 -7.07 9.90
N HIS A 58 -13.58 -7.66 10.20
CA HIS A 58 -13.08 -7.85 11.57
C HIS A 58 -12.88 -6.52 12.32
N GLU A 59 -12.33 -5.52 11.64
CA GLU A 59 -12.00 -4.21 12.21
C GLU A 59 -13.16 -3.20 12.13
N LYS A 60 -14.42 -3.67 12.14
CA LYS A 60 -15.60 -2.83 11.97
C LYS A 60 -15.67 -1.73 13.04
N GLY A 61 -15.96 -0.50 12.60
CA GLY A 61 -16.17 0.66 13.46
C GLY A 61 -14.91 1.45 13.79
N LYS A 62 -13.72 0.88 13.59
CA LYS A 62 -12.46 1.59 13.77
C LYS A 62 -12.24 2.64 12.68
N ILE A 63 -11.48 3.67 13.03
CA ILE A 63 -11.14 4.81 12.19
C ILE A 63 -9.63 4.79 11.97
N GLY A 64 -9.18 5.09 10.76
CA GLY A 64 -7.76 5.15 10.43
C GLY A 64 -7.51 5.94 9.15
N GLU A 65 -6.23 6.18 8.88
CA GLU A 65 -5.77 6.89 7.68
C GLU A 65 -5.27 5.89 6.63
N ILE A 66 -5.51 6.19 5.35
CA ILE A 66 -5.05 5.35 4.24
C ILE A 66 -3.58 5.63 3.91
N THR A 67 -2.73 4.63 4.09
CA THR A 67 -1.30 4.66 3.75
C THR A 67 -1.06 4.38 2.26
N GLN A 68 -1.72 3.35 1.71
CA GLN A 68 -1.55 2.91 0.31
C GLN A 68 -2.85 2.44 -0.32
N VAL A 69 -2.94 2.58 -1.65
CA VAL A 69 -4.11 2.21 -2.44
C VAL A 69 -3.69 1.34 -3.65
N PHE A 70 -4.30 0.17 -3.78
CA PHE A 70 -4.08 -0.76 -4.89
C PHE A 70 -5.28 -0.79 -5.84
N ARG A 71 -5.18 -0.02 -6.93
CA ARG A 71 -6.28 0.16 -7.91
C ARG A 71 -6.65 -1.08 -8.72
N HIS A 72 -5.72 -2.03 -8.91
CA HIS A 72 -5.99 -3.26 -9.67
C HIS A 72 -6.89 -4.23 -8.90
N ASN A 73 -6.73 -4.31 -7.56
CA ASN A 73 -7.54 -5.17 -6.70
C ASN A 73 -8.65 -4.40 -5.97
N SER A 74 -8.75 -3.08 -6.14
CA SER A 74 -9.65 -2.20 -5.37
C SER A 74 -9.47 -2.31 -3.86
N THR A 75 -8.24 -2.50 -3.39
CA THR A 75 -7.93 -2.62 -1.96
C THR A 75 -7.10 -1.44 -1.44
N VAL A 76 -7.16 -1.22 -0.14
CA VAL A 76 -6.47 -0.15 0.58
C VAL A 76 -5.77 -0.69 1.82
N ILE A 77 -4.62 -0.11 2.16
CA ILE A 77 -3.93 -0.34 3.44
C ILE A 77 -4.25 0.85 4.35
N ILE A 78 -4.69 0.55 5.56
CA ILE A 78 -5.06 1.53 6.58
C ILE A 78 -4.08 1.35 7.73
N LYS A 79 -3.56 2.47 8.24
CA LYS A 79 -2.54 2.48 9.30
C LYS A 79 -3.04 1.76 10.56
N ASP A 80 -2.21 0.89 11.12
CA ASP A 80 -2.43 0.09 12.33
C ASP A 80 -3.67 -0.84 12.31
N MET A 81 -4.27 -1.06 11.14
CA MET A 81 -5.48 -1.90 10.98
C MET A 81 -5.17 -3.20 10.24
N ASN A 82 -5.98 -4.24 10.50
CA ASN A 82 -5.88 -5.55 9.84
C ASN A 82 -4.45 -6.13 9.90
N LEU A 83 -3.88 -6.10 11.10
CA LEU A 83 -2.52 -6.55 11.36
C LEU A 83 -2.43 -8.07 11.23
N LYS A 84 -1.42 -8.52 10.46
CA LYS A 84 -1.07 -9.93 10.32
C LYS A 84 0.35 -10.15 10.80
N THR A 85 0.52 -11.21 11.59
CA THR A 85 1.82 -11.65 12.06
C THR A 85 2.57 -12.35 10.92
N LYS A 86 3.71 -11.78 10.51
CA LYS A 86 4.61 -12.35 9.52
C LYS A 86 5.92 -12.74 10.20
N HIS A 87 6.28 -14.02 10.08
CA HIS A 87 7.59 -14.50 10.48
C HIS A 87 8.59 -14.15 9.36
N MET A 88 9.59 -13.34 9.69
CA MET A 88 10.66 -12.96 8.78
C MET A 88 11.93 -13.71 9.17
N LYS A 89 12.42 -14.53 8.24
CA LYS A 89 13.74 -15.17 8.36
C LYS A 89 14.81 -14.10 8.18
N SER A 90 15.92 -14.24 8.91
CA SER A 90 17.07 -13.37 8.71
C SER A 90 17.67 -13.56 7.32
N THR A 91 18.17 -12.47 6.76
CA THR A 91 18.80 -12.46 5.43
C THR A 91 20.32 -12.54 5.55
N GLU A 92 20.88 -12.01 6.64
CA GLU A 92 22.31 -11.94 6.90
C GLU A 92 22.76 -12.93 7.99
N GLN A 93 23.99 -13.42 7.86
CA GLN A 93 24.58 -14.34 8.83
C GLN A 93 24.87 -13.59 10.14
N GLY A 94 24.15 -13.92 11.21
CA GLY A 94 24.33 -13.35 12.55
C GLY A 94 23.12 -12.62 13.11
N GLU A 95 22.12 -12.31 12.28
CA GLU A 95 20.88 -11.69 12.76
C GLU A 95 19.84 -12.74 13.17
N PRO A 96 19.16 -12.56 14.33
CA PRO A 96 18.04 -13.40 14.71
C PRO A 96 16.83 -13.13 13.81
N GLY A 97 16.01 -14.15 13.54
CA GLY A 97 14.73 -13.98 12.87
C GLY A 97 13.76 -13.12 13.68
N GLN A 98 12.87 -12.39 13.00
CA GLN A 98 11.93 -11.46 13.65
C GLN A 98 10.47 -11.83 13.37
N ILE A 99 9.61 -11.62 14.37
CA ILE A 99 8.16 -11.68 14.22
C ILE A 99 7.64 -10.25 14.03
N VAL A 100 7.25 -9.91 12.81
CA VAL A 100 6.79 -8.56 12.45
C VAL A 100 5.27 -8.55 12.27
N LYS A 101 4.59 -7.53 12.78
CA LYS A 101 3.18 -7.28 12.47
C LYS A 101 3.09 -6.33 11.28
N ILE A 102 2.43 -6.77 10.21
CA ILE A 102 2.29 -5.99 8.98
C ILE A 102 0.80 -5.74 8.72
N GLU A 103 0.48 -4.53 8.28
CA GLU A 103 -0.86 -4.14 7.85
C GLU A 103 -1.24 -4.87 6.56
N ALA A 104 -2.42 -5.49 6.54
CA ALA A 104 -2.92 -6.18 5.36
C ALA A 104 -4.02 -5.38 4.64
N PRO A 105 -4.13 -5.50 3.30
CA PRO A 105 -5.10 -4.75 2.53
C PRO A 105 -6.55 -5.12 2.89
N ILE A 106 -7.43 -4.13 2.90
CA ILE A 106 -8.89 -4.23 3.05
C ILE A 106 -9.54 -3.79 1.73
N HIS A 107 -10.67 -4.39 1.35
CA HIS A 107 -11.39 -3.98 0.15
C HIS A 107 -12.01 -2.58 0.32
N SER A 108 -11.92 -1.74 -0.71
CA SER A 108 -12.34 -0.34 -0.64
C SER A 108 -13.84 -0.13 -0.40
N SER A 109 -14.69 -1.08 -0.78
CA SER A 109 -16.12 -1.02 -0.46
C SER A 109 -16.41 -1.06 1.04
N ASN A 110 -15.48 -1.59 1.84
CA ASN A 110 -15.66 -1.76 3.28
C ASN A 110 -15.24 -0.52 4.06
N VAL A 111 -14.91 0.59 3.38
CA VAL A 111 -14.51 1.86 4.00
C VAL A 111 -15.37 3.03 3.54
N MET A 112 -15.74 3.89 4.48
CA MET A 112 -16.40 5.17 4.24
C MET A 112 -15.48 6.32 4.67
N LEU A 113 -15.57 7.45 3.98
CA LEU A 113 -14.87 8.67 4.39
C LEU A 113 -15.46 9.17 5.72
N TYR A 114 -14.58 9.63 6.59
CA TYR A 114 -14.91 10.06 7.94
C TYR A 114 -14.57 11.54 8.12
N SER A 115 -15.54 12.31 8.62
CA SER A 115 -15.32 13.69 9.07
C SER A 115 -14.81 13.67 10.51
N ASN A 116 -13.62 14.22 10.74
CA ASN A 116 -13.09 14.37 12.11
C ASN A 116 -13.84 15.47 12.87
N GLU A 117 -14.33 16.50 12.18
CA GLU A 117 -15.04 17.63 12.79
C GLU A 117 -16.40 17.21 13.37
N LYS A 118 -17.19 16.49 12.57
CA LYS A 118 -18.56 16.11 12.94
C LYS A 118 -18.67 14.67 13.44
N GLN A 119 -17.56 13.92 13.43
CA GLN A 119 -17.47 12.52 13.85
C GLN A 119 -18.45 11.58 13.12
N VAL A 120 -18.75 11.89 11.86
CA VAL A 120 -19.72 11.15 11.05
C VAL A 120 -19.06 10.57 9.81
N ALA A 121 -19.30 9.28 9.58
CA ALA A 121 -18.98 8.62 8.32
C ALA A 121 -20.09 8.87 7.28
N SER A 122 -19.70 9.21 6.06
CA SER A 122 -20.67 9.50 5.00
C SER A 122 -20.20 9.09 3.60
N ARG A 123 -21.17 9.05 2.67
CA ARG A 123 -20.90 8.86 1.24
C ARG A 123 -20.33 10.14 0.63
N VAL A 124 -19.59 9.98 -0.46
CA VAL A 124 -18.93 11.08 -1.15
C VAL A 124 -19.76 11.58 -2.34
N GLY A 125 -19.87 12.90 -2.47
CA GLY A 125 -20.39 13.60 -3.64
C GLY A 125 -19.27 14.39 -4.34
N HIS A 126 -19.58 14.96 -5.50
CA HIS A 126 -18.68 15.85 -6.24
C HIS A 126 -19.33 17.23 -6.42
N LYS A 127 -18.58 18.29 -6.18
CA LYS A 127 -19.01 19.68 -6.37
C LYS A 127 -17.95 20.42 -7.20
N ILE A 128 -18.39 21.42 -7.96
CA ILE A 128 -17.51 22.36 -8.67
C ILE A 128 -17.48 23.65 -7.84
N LEU A 129 -16.28 24.13 -7.53
CA LEU A 129 -16.07 25.40 -6.83
C LEU A 129 -16.08 26.58 -7.81
N GLU A 130 -16.12 27.80 -7.27
CA GLU A 130 -16.09 29.04 -8.06
C GLU A 130 -14.82 29.16 -8.91
N ASP A 131 -13.70 28.61 -8.43
CA ASP A 131 -12.42 28.52 -9.16
C ASP A 131 -12.47 27.56 -10.36
N GLY A 132 -13.60 26.88 -10.61
CA GLY A 132 -13.76 25.83 -11.63
C GLY A 132 -13.19 24.46 -11.23
N THR A 133 -12.62 24.33 -10.04
CA THR A 133 -12.03 23.07 -9.56
C THR A 133 -13.12 22.09 -9.08
N ARG A 134 -12.97 20.81 -9.46
CA ARG A 134 -13.89 19.73 -9.03
C ARG A 134 -13.37 19.05 -7.77
N VAL A 135 -14.11 19.17 -6.68
CA VAL A 135 -13.75 18.64 -5.37
C VAL A 135 -14.72 17.55 -4.89
N ARG A 136 -14.24 16.68 -4.00
CA ARG A 136 -15.08 15.74 -3.24
C ARG A 136 -15.62 16.41 -1.98
N TYR A 137 -16.88 16.14 -1.67
CA TYR A 137 -17.51 16.57 -0.41
C TYR A 137 -18.29 15.41 0.25
N LEU A 138 -18.48 15.50 1.55
CA LEU A 138 -19.27 14.56 2.34
C LEU A 138 -20.75 14.92 2.25
N ILE A 139 -21.60 13.98 1.81
CA ILE A 139 -23.02 14.27 1.56
C ILE A 139 -23.78 14.64 2.85
N LYS A 140 -23.45 13.99 3.97
CA LYS A 140 -24.15 14.23 5.24
C LYS A 140 -23.77 15.56 5.89
N THR A 141 -22.53 16.01 5.70
CA THR A 141 -21.98 17.16 6.43
C THR A 141 -21.80 18.40 5.57
N GLY A 142 -21.73 18.24 4.24
CA GLY A 142 -21.38 19.29 3.30
C GLY A 142 -19.88 19.64 3.27
N GLU A 143 -19.06 18.98 4.08
CA GLU A 143 -17.63 19.28 4.24
C GLU A 143 -16.83 18.89 3.00
N ILE A 144 -15.90 19.75 2.59
CA ILE A 144 -15.02 19.53 1.44
C ILE A 144 -13.76 18.80 1.93
N ILE A 145 -13.40 17.70 1.26
CA ILE A 145 -12.31 16.80 1.68
C ILE A 145 -11.02 17.09 0.91
N ASP A 146 -11.17 17.44 -0.37
CA ASP A 146 -10.04 17.66 -1.25
C ASP A 146 -9.51 19.10 -1.07
N SER A 147 -8.27 19.23 -0.59
CA SER A 147 -7.51 20.48 -0.63
C SER A 147 -6.50 20.47 -1.79
N ALA A 148 -6.24 21.64 -2.38
CA ALA A 148 -5.25 21.81 -3.44
C ALA A 148 -3.83 21.42 -3.01
N GLU A 149 -3.54 21.46 -1.71
CA GLU A 149 -2.21 21.22 -1.16
C GLU A 149 -1.98 19.78 -0.68
N ASN A 150 -3.03 18.95 -0.62
CA ASN A 150 -2.94 17.59 -0.08
C ASN A 150 -1.89 16.74 -0.79
N TRP A 151 -1.72 16.88 -2.11
CA TRP A 151 -0.72 16.12 -2.85
C TRP A 151 0.72 16.51 -2.48
N LYS A 152 0.98 17.79 -2.20
CA LYS A 152 2.29 18.28 -1.74
C LYS A 152 2.60 17.71 -0.36
N ARG A 153 1.60 17.70 0.53
CA ARG A 153 1.71 17.14 1.88
C ARG A 153 2.09 15.66 1.84
N VAL A 154 1.34 14.85 1.08
CA VAL A 154 1.59 13.40 0.95
C VAL A 154 2.98 13.11 0.35
N ILE A 155 3.45 13.89 -0.62
CA ILE A 155 4.80 13.70 -1.17
C ILE A 155 5.87 14.05 -0.13
N LYS A 156 5.68 15.13 0.63
CA LYS A 156 6.61 15.56 1.68
C LYS A 156 6.70 14.51 2.80
N GLU A 157 5.56 14.00 3.26
CA GLU A 157 5.49 12.92 4.26
C GLU A 157 6.22 11.66 3.78
N ARG A 158 6.00 11.24 2.53
CA ARG A 158 6.72 10.09 1.95
C ARG A 158 8.22 10.29 1.83
N LYS A 159 8.70 11.51 1.59
CA LYS A 159 10.15 11.79 1.57
C LYS A 159 10.73 11.69 2.98
N LYS A 160 10.07 12.31 3.96
CA LYS A 160 10.46 12.26 5.37
C LYS A 160 10.54 10.82 5.89
N GLU A 161 9.53 9.99 5.61
CA GLU A 161 9.55 8.57 6.02
C GLU A 161 10.70 7.76 5.38
N ARG A 162 11.16 8.13 4.18
CA ARG A 162 12.29 7.45 3.53
C ARG A 162 13.62 7.83 4.19
N GLU A 163 13.78 9.10 4.54
CA GLU A 163 14.96 9.62 5.25
C GLU A 163 15.07 9.01 6.65
N GLU A 164 13.96 8.96 7.39
CA GLU A 164 13.90 8.32 8.72
C GLU A 164 14.18 6.82 8.69
N LYS A 165 13.84 6.11 7.60
CA LYS A 165 14.14 4.68 7.45
C LYS A 165 15.56 4.39 6.95
N SER A 166 16.25 5.40 6.43
CA SER A 166 17.64 5.29 5.98
C SER A 166 18.67 5.64 7.06
N THR A 167 18.21 6.26 8.14
CA THR A 167 19.00 6.59 9.34
C THR A 167 18.84 5.47 10.36
#